data_AF-A0A7J4SLG0-F1
#
_entry.id   AF-A0A7J4SLG0-F1
#
_cell.length_a   1.000
_cell.length_b   1.000
_cell.length_c   1.000
_cell.angle_alpha   90.00
_cell.angle_beta   90.00
_cell.angle_gamma   90.00
#
_symmetry.space_group_name_H-M   'P 1'
#
loop_
_entity.id
_entity.type
_entity.pdbx_description
1 polymer ?
#
loop_
_entity_poly.entity_id
_entity_poly.type
_entity_poly.pdbx_seq_one_letter_code
_entity_poly.pdbx_strand_id
1 'polypeptide(L)'
;MSRVRADPITAALAHPTRRSLYISLSNTPEMSTVQLQNIVEVDRYNLYHHLKKLTSLGLIENHRDEGRARWWKIAQTVDLPEILSISTTNSTPA
;
A
#
# COMPACT_ATOMS: atom_id res chain seq x y z
N MET A 1 31.28 7.42 -6.61
CA MET A 1 29.89 7.50 -7.11
C MET A 1 28.94 7.23 -5.95
N SER A 2 28.32 8.27 -5.39
CA SER A 2 27.34 8.12 -4.30
C SER A 2 26.06 7.53 -4.88
N ARG A 3 25.68 6.30 -4.50
CA ARG A 3 24.35 5.78 -4.81
C ARG A 3 23.36 6.65 -4.03
N VAL A 4 22.64 7.52 -4.72
CA VAL A 4 21.47 8.21 -4.19
C VAL A 4 20.52 7.12 -3.70
N ARG A 5 20.44 6.94 -2.38
CA ARG A 5 19.47 6.02 -1.79
C ARG A 5 18.12 6.70 -1.96
N ALA A 6 17.25 6.10 -2.77
CA ALA A 6 15.86 6.52 -2.82
C ALA A 6 15.29 6.51 -1.39
N ASP A 7 14.53 7.55 -1.07
CA ASP A 7 13.79 7.65 0.18
C ASP A 7 13.02 6.33 0.45
N PRO A 8 13.11 5.74 1.66
CA PRO A 8 12.54 4.41 1.94
C PRO A 8 11.02 4.33 1.74
N ILE A 9 10.30 5.44 1.93
CA ILE A 9 8.85 5.53 1.66
C ILE A 9 8.61 5.47 0.15
N THR A 10 9.33 6.30 -0.62
CA THR A 10 9.30 6.29 -2.08
C THR A 10 9.60 4.89 -2.65
N ALA A 11 10.66 4.24 -2.16
CA ALA A 11 11.03 2.89 -2.56
C ALA A 11 9.97 1.83 -2.15
N ALA A 12 9.24 2.05 -1.06
CA ALA A 12 8.16 1.17 -0.66
C ALA A 12 6.92 1.30 -1.55
N LEU A 13 6.54 2.53 -1.86
CA LEU A 13 5.35 2.86 -2.65
C LEU A 13 5.59 2.78 -4.16
N ALA A 14 6.83 2.59 -4.61
CA ALA A 14 7.13 2.20 -5.99
C ALA A 14 6.63 0.77 -6.34
N HIS A 15 6.39 -0.09 -5.34
CA HIS A 15 5.89 -1.45 -5.60
C HIS A 15 4.36 -1.45 -5.76
N PRO A 16 3.80 -2.03 -6.84
CA PRO A 16 2.39 -1.89 -7.20
C PRO A 16 1.44 -2.39 -6.10
N THR A 17 1.71 -3.56 -5.52
CA THR A 17 0.87 -4.10 -4.43
C THR A 17 0.84 -3.19 -3.19
N ARG A 18 2.01 -2.72 -2.73
CA ARG A 18 2.10 -1.82 -1.56
C ARG A 18 1.42 -0.48 -1.83
N ARG A 19 1.57 0.03 -3.05
CA ARG A 19 0.91 1.25 -3.49
C ARG A 19 -0.61 1.11 -3.53
N SER A 20 -1.12 0.01 -4.10
CA SER A 20 -2.55 -0.29 -4.14
C SER A 20 -3.14 -0.34 -2.73
N LEU A 21 -2.51 -1.10 -1.82
CA LEU A 21 -2.91 -1.18 -0.41
C LEU A 21 -2.96 0.20 0.26
N TYR A 22 -1.92 1.01 0.08
CA TYR A 22 -1.84 2.34 0.66
C TYR A 22 -2.92 3.28 0.10
N ILE A 23 -3.13 3.32 -1.23
CA ILE A 23 -4.17 4.15 -1.85
C ILE A 23 -5.57 3.72 -1.39
N SER A 24 -5.85 2.42 -1.33
CA SER A 24 -7.15 1.92 -0.86
C SER A 24 -7.43 2.31 0.59
N LEU A 25 -6.43 2.21 1.46
CA LEU A 25 -6.53 2.65 2.86
C LEU A 25 -6.63 4.18 2.98
N SER A 26 -6.03 4.96 2.08
CA SER A 26 -6.17 6.43 2.10
C SER A 26 -7.57 6.91 1.69
N ASN A 27 -8.30 6.10 0.93
CA ASN A 27 -9.64 6.44 0.44
C ASN A 27 -10.76 5.92 1.34
N THR A 28 -10.44 5.23 2.43
CA THR A 28 -11.42 4.62 3.34
C THR A 28 -10.97 4.81 4.79
N PRO A 29 -11.88 4.84 5.79
CA PRO A 29 -11.46 4.95 7.19
C PRO A 29 -10.60 3.76 7.64
N GLU A 30 -10.91 2.56 7.16
CA GLU A 30 -10.27 1.31 7.53
C GLU A 30 -10.65 0.18 6.56
N MET A 31 -9.83 -0.87 6.51
CA MET A 31 -10.13 -2.11 5.79
C MET A 31 -9.63 -3.34 6.55
N SER A 32 -10.41 -4.42 6.53
CA SER A 32 -9.98 -5.71 7.05
C SER A 32 -8.94 -6.38 6.15
N THR A 33 -8.17 -7.31 6.73
CA THR A 33 -7.18 -8.12 5.99
C THR A 33 -7.82 -8.88 4.83
N VAL A 34 -9.07 -9.34 4.97
CA VAL A 34 -9.80 -10.04 3.91
C VAL A 34 -10.16 -9.09 2.76
N GLN A 35 -10.63 -7.88 3.08
CA GLN A 35 -10.93 -6.87 2.06
C GLN A 35 -9.66 -6.44 1.30
N LEU A 36 -8.55 -6.24 2.01
CA LEU A 36 -7.27 -5.92 1.39
C LEU A 36 -6.78 -7.07 0.49
N GLN A 37 -6.92 -8.33 0.93
CA GLN A 37 -6.59 -9.49 0.11
C GLN A 37 -7.44 -9.57 -1.17
N ASN A 38 -8.69 -9.08 -1.16
CA ASN A 38 -9.51 -9.05 -2.37
C ASN A 38 -9.13 -7.92 -3.33
N ILE A 39 -8.46 -6.87 -2.85
CA ILE A 39 -7.97 -5.75 -3.67
C ILE A 39 -6.66 -6.12 -4.35
N VAL A 40 -5.80 -6.84 -3.64
CA VAL A 40 -4.51 -7.27 -4.17
C VAL A 40 -4.50 -8.77 -4.41
N GLU A 41 -4.33 -9.19 -5.65
CA GLU A 41 -4.33 -10.60 -6.08
C GLU A 41 -3.07 -11.36 -5.63
N VAL A 42 -2.77 -11.32 -4.33
CA VAL A 42 -1.64 -12.00 -3.70
C VAL A 42 -2.13 -12.91 -2.58
N ASP A 43 -1.37 -13.97 -2.31
CA ASP A 43 -1.66 -14.83 -1.18
C ASP A 43 -1.48 -14.09 0.17
N ARG A 44 -2.01 -14.72 1.23
CA ARG A 44 -2.02 -14.15 2.57
C ARG A 44 -0.62 -13.92 3.15
N TYR A 45 0.36 -14.76 2.83
CA TYR A 45 1.73 -14.60 3.32
C TYR A 45 2.37 -13.34 2.71
N ASN A 46 2.23 -13.16 1.39
CA ASN A 46 2.71 -11.99 0.68
C ASN A 46 1.98 -10.70 1.10
N LEU A 47 0.66 -10.77 1.35
CA LEU A 47 -0.08 -9.65 1.90
C LEU A 47 0.51 -9.18 3.23
N TYR A 48 0.76 -10.08 4.17
CA TYR A 48 1.39 -9.72 5.45
C TYR A 48 2.81 -9.19 5.30
N HIS A 49 3.58 -9.70 4.35
CA HIS A 49 4.90 -9.16 4.03
C HIS A 49 4.80 -7.68 3.62
N HIS A 50 3.86 -7.34 2.75
CA HIS A 50 3.63 -5.96 2.31
C HIS A 50 3.11 -5.06 3.44
N LEU A 51 2.11 -5.52 4.20
CA LEU A 51 1.54 -4.77 5.33
C LEU A 51 2.58 -4.51 6.42
N LYS A 52 3.41 -5.51 6.73
CA LYS A 52 4.52 -5.35 7.67
C LYS A 52 5.50 -4.29 7.20
N LYS A 53 5.82 -4.26 5.91
CA LYS A 53 6.75 -3.27 5.35
C LYS A 53 6.17 -1.85 5.40
N LEU A 54 4.89 -1.67 5.09
CA LEU A 54 4.22 -0.37 5.21
C LEU A 54 4.11 0.09 6.67
N THR A 55 3.78 -0.83 7.58
CA THR A 55 3.72 -0.55 9.03
C THR A 55 5.08 -0.16 9.59
N SER A 56 6.17 -0.84 9.17
CA SER A 56 7.53 -0.50 9.61
C SER A 56 7.99 0.90 9.19
N LEU A 57 7.30 1.52 8.24
CA LEU A 57 7.55 2.88 7.76
C LEU A 57 6.56 3.90 8.35
N GLY A 58 5.66 3.48 9.25
CA GLY A 58 4.65 4.35 9.86
C GLY A 58 3.53 4.79 8.92
N LEU A 59 3.41 4.20 7.73
CA LEU A 59 2.41 4.61 6.73
C LEU A 59 1.00 4.11 7.08
N ILE A 60 0.92 2.89 7.61
CA ILE A 60 -0.32 2.24 8.01
C ILE A 60 -0.15 1.63 9.39
N GLU A 61 -1.27 1.33 10.04
CA GLU A 61 -1.29 0.58 11.29
C GLU A 61 -2.45 -0.41 11.33
N ASN A 62 -2.26 -1.51 12.07
CA ASN A 62 -3.37 -2.34 12.53
C ASN A 62 -3.90 -1.74 13.82
N HIS A 63 -5.13 -1.25 13.80
CA HIS A 63 -5.69 -0.50 14.93
C HIS A 63 -6.74 -1.28 15.72
N ARG A 64 -7.29 -2.36 15.15
CA ARG A 64 -8.16 -3.30 15.89
C ARG A 64 -8.08 -4.72 15.33
N ASP A 65 -8.24 -5.67 16.23
CA ASP A 65 -8.39 -7.09 15.91
C ASP A 65 -9.83 -7.53 16.20
N GLU A 66 -10.51 -8.10 15.22
CA GLU A 66 -11.88 -8.61 15.34
C GLU A 66 -11.93 -10.08 14.93
N GLY A 67 -12.01 -10.96 15.94
CA GLY A 67 -11.88 -12.39 15.75
C GLY A 67 -10.52 -12.75 15.17
N ARG A 68 -10.50 -13.24 13.92
CA ARG A 68 -9.27 -13.60 13.19
C ARG A 68 -8.83 -12.55 12.17
N ALA A 69 -9.62 -11.49 11.99
CA ALA A 69 -9.33 -10.44 11.03
C ALA A 69 -8.67 -9.25 11.73
N ARG A 70 -7.59 -8.73 11.13
CA ARG A 70 -6.98 -7.46 11.51
C ARG A 70 -7.53 -6.34 10.65
N TRP A 71 -7.76 -5.18 11.26
CA TRP A 71 -8.29 -3.99 10.61
C TRP A 71 -7.24 -2.89 10.55
N TRP A 72 -6.98 -2.47 9.32
CA TRP A 72 -5.89 -1.58 8.98
C TRP A 72 -6.43 -0.21 8.62
N LYS A 73 -5.65 0.84 8.89
CA LYS A 73 -5.93 2.22 8.47
C LYS A 73 -4.64 2.97 8.16
N ILE A 74 -4.75 4.14 7.53
CA ILE A 74 -3.62 5.07 7.39
C ILE A 74 -3.19 5.58 8.76
N ALA A 75 -1.88 5.55 9.00
CA ALA A 75 -1.25 6.16 10.16
C ALA A 75 -0.59 7.50 9.80
N GLN A 76 0.00 7.59 8.60
CA GLN A 76 0.60 8.81 8.09
C GLN A 76 0.29 8.99 6.61
N THR A 77 -0.29 10.13 6.28
CA THR A 77 -0.46 10.55 4.87
C THR A 77 0.82 11.19 4.39
N VAL A 78 1.36 10.68 3.29
CA VAL A 78 2.47 11.27 2.56
C VAL A 78 1.99 11.83 1.22
N ASP A 79 2.40 13.05 0.91
CA ASP A 79 2.25 13.62 -0.43
C ASP A 79 3.28 12.95 -1.35
N LEU A 80 2.81 12.11 -2.26
CA LEU A 80 3.65 11.44 -3.25
C LEU A 80 3.73 12.32 -4.50
N PRO A 81 4.84 13.04 -4.76
CA PRO A 81 4.98 13.80 -6.00
C PRO A 81 5.10 12.85 -7.20
N GLU A 82 4.29 13.08 -8.23
CA GLU A 82 4.29 12.61 -9.64
C GLU A 82 4.55 11.14 -10.01
N ILE A 83 5.12 10.29 -9.14
CA ILE A 83 5.31 8.86 -9.39
C ILE A 83 3.94 8.15 -9.52
N LEU A 84 2.86 8.84 -9.12
CA LEU A 84 1.51 8.35 -9.27
C LEU A 84 0.96 8.44 -10.70
N SER A 85 1.52 9.27 -11.59
CA SER A 85 0.97 9.58 -12.91
C SER A 85 1.14 8.48 -13.98
N ILE A 86 1.89 7.41 -13.69
CA ILE A 86 2.21 6.39 -14.68
C ILE A 86 1.38 5.12 -14.40
N SER A 87 0.08 5.14 -14.73
CA SER A 87 -0.72 3.96 -15.11
C SER A 87 -2.13 4.38 -15.57
N THR A 88 -2.18 5.24 -16.60
CA THR A 88 -3.34 5.29 -17.50
C THR A 88 -2.84 5.41 -18.92
N THR A 89 -2.16 4.37 -19.42
CA THR A 89 -2.07 4.18 -20.87
C THR A 89 -3.44 3.75 -21.33
N ASN A 90 -4.25 4.71 -21.79
CA ASN A 90 -5.45 4.47 -22.56
C ASN A 90 -5.09 3.61 -23.78
N SER A 91 -5.37 2.31 -23.71
CA SER A 91 -5.48 1.47 -24.89
C SER A 91 -6.89 1.63 -25.44
N THR A 92 -7.07 2.60 -26.33
CA THR A 92 -8.21 2.63 -27.26
C THR A 92 -7.68 2.24 -28.63
N PRO A 93 -7.93 1.01 -29.14
CA PRO A 93 -7.77 0.75 -30.56
C PRO A 93 -8.95 1.33 -31.33
N ALA A 94 -8.63 1.78 -32.55
CA ALA A 94 -9.47 2.48 -33.51
C ALA A 94 -10.68 1.68 -34.01
#